data_AF-A0A9W8LQ02-F1
#
_entry.id   AF-A0A9W8LQ02-F1
#
_cell.length_a   1.000
_cell.length_b   1.000
_cell.length_c   1.000
_cell.angle_alpha   90.00
_cell.angle_beta   90.00
_cell.angle_gamma   90.00
#
_symmetry.space_group_name_H-M   'P 1'
#
loop_
_entity.id
_entity.type
_entity.pdbx_description
1 polymer ?
#
loop_
_entity_poly.entity_id
_entity_poly.type
_entity_poly.pdbx_seq_one_letter_code
_entity_poly.pdbx_strand_id
1 'polypeptide(L)' 'RMEPAEVAAAVDAVDTETVRKAAYKHLWDQEVAAVGVGPIQGMPDYMRIRSAMSWMRA' A
#
# COMPACT_ATOMS: atom_id res chain seq x y z
N ARG A 1 18.74 -15.15 8.89
CA ARG A 1 18.29 -14.53 10.16
C ARG A 1 19.18 -13.32 10.35
N MET A 2 18.63 -12.11 10.45
CA MET A 2 19.40 -10.92 10.81
C MET A 2 19.53 -10.86 12.34
N GLU A 3 20.63 -10.29 12.82
CA GLU A 3 20.78 -10.02 14.25
C GLU A 3 19.81 -8.91 14.67
N PRO A 4 19.27 -8.95 15.91
CA PRO A 4 18.30 -7.95 16.35
C PRO A 4 18.78 -6.50 16.22
N ALA A 5 20.08 -6.26 16.39
CA ALA A 5 20.69 -4.94 16.23
C ALA A 5 20.67 -4.43 14.78
N GLU A 6 20.86 -5.32 13.80
CA GLU A 6 20.82 -4.96 12.38
C GLU A 6 19.40 -4.58 11.94
N VAL A 7 18.39 -5.29 12.47
CA VAL A 7 16.98 -4.97 12.20
C VAL A 7 16.62 -3.62 12.80
N ALA A 8 17.03 -3.34 14.05
CA ALA A 8 16.79 -2.06 14.69
C ALA A 8 17.41 -0.90 13.88
N ALA A 9 18.69 -1.04 13.49
CA ALA A 9 19.38 -0.05 12.67
C ALA A 9 18.71 0.17 11.30
N ALA A 10 18.19 -0.90 10.67
CA ALA A 10 17.47 -0.81 9.41
C ALA A 10 16.11 -0.09 9.54
N VAL A 11 15.41 -0.27 10.67
CA VAL A 11 14.16 0.45 10.95
C VAL A 11 14.44 1.93 11.23
N ASP A 12 15.47 2.24 12.01
CA ASP A 12 15.85 3.62 12.34
C ASP A 12 16.33 4.42 11.11
N ALA A 13 16.86 3.73 10.10
CA ALA A 13 17.26 4.34 8.83
C ALA A 13 16.08 4.72 7.91
N VAL A 14 14.84 4.31 8.22
CA VAL A 14 13.67 4.61 7.40
C VAL A 14 13.25 6.08 7.58
N ASP A 15 13.45 6.87 6.53
CA ASP A 15 13.02 8.27 6.47
C ASP A 15 11.71 8.47 5.68
N THR A 16 11.22 9.70 5.66
CA THR A 16 9.98 10.05 4.94
C THR A 16 10.08 9.82 3.42
N GLU A 17 11.26 9.98 2.84
CA GLU A 17 11.50 9.74 1.42
C GLU A 17 11.43 8.24 1.09
N THR A 18 12.02 7.40 1.92
CA THR A 18 11.99 5.94 1.81
C THR A 18 10.57 5.42 1.94
N VAL A 19 9.78 5.93 2.90
CA VAL A 19 8.35 5.60 3.02
C VAL A 19 7.59 5.99 1.76
N ARG A 20 7.81 7.21 1.25
CA ARG A 20 7.18 7.66 0.01
C ARG A 20 7.55 6.77 -1.17
N LYS A 21 8.83 6.46 -1.36
CA LYS A 21 9.31 5.57 -2.43
C LYS A 21 8.68 4.18 -2.36
N ALA A 22 8.61 3.60 -1.16
CA ALA A 22 7.97 2.30 -0.95
C ALA A 22 6.47 2.34 -1.27
N ALA A 23 5.76 3.38 -0.83
CA ALA A 23 4.34 3.57 -1.14
C ALA A 23 4.10 3.75 -2.65
N TYR A 24 4.92 4.55 -3.34
CA TYR A 24 4.82 4.69 -4.80
C TYR A 24 5.13 3.39 -5.55
N LYS A 25 6.06 2.58 -5.04
CA LYS A 25 6.42 1.32 -5.66
C LYS A 25 5.35 0.24 -5.48
N HIS A 26 4.70 0.19 -4.31
CA HIS A 26 3.87 -0.96 -3.92
C HIS A 26 2.38 -0.66 -3.80
N LEU A 27 1.99 0.61 -3.65
CA LEU A 27 0.60 1.00 -3.46
C LEU A 27 0.08 1.85 -4.62
N TRP A 28 0.90 2.77 -5.15
CA TRP A 28 0.44 3.69 -6.18
C TRP A 28 0.15 2.98 -7.50
N ASP A 29 -1.08 3.15 -7.98
CA ASP A 29 -1.53 2.68 -9.31
C ASP A 29 -1.27 1.17 -9.57
N GLN A 30 -1.34 0.37 -8.51
CA GLN A 30 -1.19 -1.08 -8.59
C GLN A 30 -2.55 -1.77 -8.79
N GLU A 31 -2.52 -2.97 -9.39
CA GLU A 31 -3.68 -3.87 -9.40
C GLU A 31 -3.94 -4.45 -8.01
N VAL A 32 -5.21 -4.66 -7.68
CA VAL A 32 -5.64 -5.09 -6.35
C VAL A 32 -6.35 -6.44 -6.40
N ALA A 33 -6.23 -7.23 -5.36
CA ALA A 33 -7.05 -8.42 -5.17
C ALA A 33 -8.12 -8.12 -4.11
N ALA A 34 -9.40 -8.14 -4.49
CA ALA A 34 -10.50 -7.85 -3.59
C ALA A 34 -11.38 -9.09 -3.39
N VAL A 35 -11.63 -9.47 -2.14
CA VAL A 35 -12.46 -10.62 -1.77
C VAL A 35 -13.45 -10.17 -0.70
N GLY A 36 -14.74 -10.42 -0.93
CA GLY A 36 -15.81 -10.17 0.03
C GLY A 36 -16.60 -11.45 0.31
N VAL A 37 -16.95 -11.69 1.58
CA VAL A 37 -17.70 -12.87 2.02
C VAL A 37 -18.87 -12.43 2.91
N GLY A 38 -20.06 -12.97 2.68
CA GLY A 38 -21.28 -12.60 3.41
C GLY A 38 -22.07 -11.45 2.74
N PRO A 39 -22.84 -10.66 3.50
CA PRO A 39 -23.60 -9.52 2.99
C PRO A 39 -22.66 -8.35 2.58
N ILE A 40 -22.35 -8.25 1.29
CA ILE A 40 -21.37 -7.29 0.74
C ILE A 40 -22.01 -6.11 -0.01
N GLN A 41 -23.23 -5.72 0.33
CA GLN A 41 -24.00 -4.73 -0.45
C GLN A 41 -23.35 -3.33 -0.45
N GLY A 42 -22.50 -3.02 0.53
CA GLY A 42 -21.74 -1.77 0.61
C GLY A 42 -20.33 -1.83 0.01
N MET A 43 -19.89 -3.00 -0.48
CA MET A 43 -18.55 -3.15 -1.05
C MET A 43 -18.49 -2.42 -2.41
N PRO A 44 -17.52 -1.52 -2.62
CA PRO A 44 -17.30 -0.90 -3.92
C PRO A 44 -17.01 -1.95 -5.00
N ASP A 45 -17.45 -1.69 -6.22
CA ASP A 45 -17.03 -2.45 -7.39
C ASP A 45 -15.52 -2.30 -7.64
N TYR A 46 -14.94 -3.26 -8.36
CA TYR A 46 -13.50 -3.30 -8.61
C TYR A 46 -12.97 -2.01 -9.25
N MET A 47 -13.71 -1.42 -10.20
CA MET A 47 -13.25 -0.23 -10.93
C MET A 47 -13.21 1.00 -10.03
N ARG A 48 -14.16 1.13 -9.10
CA ARG A 48 -14.10 2.16 -8.06
C ARG A 48 -12.90 1.97 -7.12
N ILE A 49 -12.55 0.73 -6.76
CA ILE A 49 -11.35 0.47 -5.93
C ILE A 49 -10.08 0.80 -6.73
N ARG A 50 -9.97 0.32 -7.97
CA ARG A 50 -8.80 0.53 -8.83
C ARG A 50 -8.55 2.00 -9.15
N SER A 51 -9.61 2.77 -9.39
CA SER A 51 -9.51 4.21 -9.65
C SER A 51 -9.11 5.01 -8.40
N ALA A 52 -9.42 4.53 -7.20
CA ALA A 52 -9.00 5.15 -5.94
C ALA A 52 -7.51 4.93 -5.60
N MET A 53 -6.80 4.05 -6.32
CA MET A 53 -5.36 3.78 -6.11
C MET A 53 -4.44 4.89 -6.59
N SER A 54 -4.98 5.91 -7.27
CA SER A 54 -4.24 7.10 -7.69
C SER A 54 -5.06 8.37 -7.46
N TRP A 55 -4.38 9.51 -7.45
CA TRP A 55 -5.00 10.83 -7.35
C TRP A 55 -4.69 11.65 -8.59
N MET A 56 -5.72 11.96 -9.38
CA MET A 56 -5.63 13.01 -10.40
C MET A 56 -5.66 14.36 -9.70
N ARG A 57 -4.53 15.07 -9.76
CA ARG A 57 -4.41 16.46 -9.31
C ARG A 57 -4.22 17.32 -10.56
N ALA A 58 -5.13 18.26 -10.77
CA ALA A 58 -5.02 19.30 -11.80
C ALA A 58 -4.16 20.47 -11.30
#